data_AF-A5DJ03-F1
#
_entry.id   AF-A5DJ03-F1
#
_cell.length_a   1.000
_cell.length_b   1.000
_cell.length_c   1.000
_cell.angle_alpha   90.00
_cell.angle_beta   90.00
_cell.angle_gamma   90.00
#
_symmetry.space_group_name_H-M   'P 1'
#
loop_
_entity.id
_entity.type
_entity.pdbx_description
1 polymer ?
#
loop_
_entity_poly.entity_id
_entity_poly.type
_entity_poly.pdbx_seq_one_letter_code
_entity_poly.pdbx_strand_id
1 'polypeptide(L)'
;MRKIIELTMSDSSGKLMWKLDLLEVKFHNASPRYRNTKKLLGARHNEKLMKKLPNANEAENQIHQLKHEIFGKKYHACVKKLHRETKKLLKPNSGSKDILEPEILDKLVVSRVIKAITTAMLPTKQLKENPPQYIPEEIRSIITDKSHTSNPSGFFNTYCKDDKNRNKIISNLFNKKSIKAFVSEMEWTFRVVRGNITKQEKSLHQKSSKTENSDSDNENEDDEDNRIAYSSDSDLESDEPAAHSKTSDVESEPESEPESDSKSEPESATQKYNLPQLATGYFSGGSDDDGSDIDEDQVVKSVTERRKNRRGQRARQKIWAQKYGKEAKHIKEERTRLASEREQRQLEYEERERKRQMKRQAEPTGSNNQPLGDRSEKTASVEEKLHPSWQAKKLAEKTITAKFTGKKIRFD
;
A
#
# COMPACT_ATOMS: atom_id res chain seq x y z
N MET A 1 -23.22 6.67 25.22
CA MET A 1 -22.72 5.29 24.95
C MET A 1 -23.82 4.38 24.39
N ARG A 2 -24.52 4.79 23.32
CA ARG A 2 -25.50 3.96 22.58
C ARG A 2 -25.36 4.19 21.06
N LYS A 3 -24.11 4.17 20.57
CA LYS A 3 -23.81 4.36 19.13
C LYS A 3 -22.69 3.44 18.63
N ILE A 4 -22.40 2.36 19.35
CA ILE A 4 -21.33 1.41 19.00
C ILE A 4 -21.88 0.00 18.70
N ILE A 5 -23.19 -0.25 18.84
CA ILE A 5 -23.73 -1.62 18.72
C ILE A 5 -24.83 -1.77 17.65
N GLU A 6 -25.34 -0.69 17.04
CA GLU A 6 -26.29 -0.79 15.92
C GLU A 6 -25.66 -0.30 14.60
N LEU A 7 -24.78 -1.12 14.03
CA LEU A 7 -24.36 -1.03 12.63
C LEU A 7 -24.30 -2.44 12.06
N THR A 8 -25.48 -3.02 11.88
CA THR A 8 -25.72 -4.11 10.95
C THR A 8 -25.54 -3.58 9.53
N MET A 9 -24.75 -4.30 8.72
CA MET A 9 -24.72 -4.23 7.24
C MET A 9 -23.89 -3.13 6.55
N SER A 10 -22.67 -2.85 7.01
CA SER A 10 -21.56 -2.45 6.11
C SER A 10 -20.19 -2.64 6.78
N ASP A 11 -19.82 -3.87 7.12
CA ASP A 11 -18.54 -4.13 7.79
C ASP A 11 -17.42 -4.26 6.74
N SER A 12 -16.55 -3.24 6.69
CA SER A 12 -15.33 -3.26 5.89
C SER A 12 -14.55 -4.55 6.17
N SER A 13 -14.05 -5.21 5.12
CA SER A 13 -13.29 -6.47 5.24
C SER A 13 -12.14 -6.39 6.25
N GLY A 14 -11.57 -5.20 6.49
CA GLY A 14 -10.54 -4.98 7.49
C GLY A 14 -11.04 -5.09 8.94
N LYS A 15 -12.28 -4.65 9.22
CA LYS A 15 -12.86 -4.71 10.57
C LYS A 15 -13.21 -6.14 10.97
N LEU A 16 -13.75 -6.94 10.04
CA LEU A 16 -14.00 -8.37 10.25
C LEU A 16 -12.70 -9.13 10.52
N MET A 17 -11.66 -8.88 9.72
CA MET A 17 -10.34 -9.48 9.91
C MET A 17 -9.71 -9.12 11.26
N TRP A 18 -9.81 -7.86 11.68
CA TRP A 18 -9.28 -7.44 12.96
C TRP A 18 -10.05 -8.04 14.14
N LYS A 19 -11.39 -8.14 14.04
CA LYS A 19 -12.21 -8.83 15.04
C LYS A 19 -11.83 -10.31 15.16
N LEU A 20 -11.64 -10.98 14.03
CA LEU A 20 -11.16 -12.37 13.98
C LEU A 20 -9.80 -12.50 14.68
N ASP A 21 -8.86 -11.59 14.38
CA ASP A 21 -7.52 -11.58 14.98
C ASP A 21 -7.57 -11.46 16.50
N LEU A 22 -8.39 -10.55 17.03
CA LEU A 22 -8.55 -10.37 18.47
C LEU A 22 -9.08 -11.64 19.16
N LEU A 23 -10.08 -12.29 18.57
CA LEU A 23 -10.68 -13.50 19.13
C LEU A 23 -9.70 -14.67 19.11
N GLU A 24 -8.97 -14.89 18.00
CA GLU A 24 -8.01 -16.00 17.92
C GLU A 24 -6.81 -15.83 18.84
N VAL A 25 -6.31 -14.61 19.00
CA VAL A 25 -5.21 -14.37 19.96
C VAL A 25 -5.68 -14.67 21.38
N LYS A 26 -6.92 -14.31 21.73
CA LYS A 26 -7.44 -14.50 23.08
C LYS A 26 -7.79 -15.96 23.40
N PHE A 27 -8.46 -16.66 22.48
CA PHE A 27 -9.01 -17.99 22.75
C PHE A 27 -8.15 -19.13 22.23
N HIS A 28 -7.40 -18.92 21.14
CA HIS A 28 -6.55 -19.96 20.54
C HIS A 28 -5.05 -19.72 20.78
N ASN A 29 -4.68 -18.71 21.58
CA ASN A 29 -3.29 -18.30 21.81
C ASN A 29 -2.50 -18.06 20.50
N ALA A 30 -3.20 -17.59 19.46
CA ALA A 30 -2.60 -17.31 18.17
C ALA A 30 -1.63 -16.12 18.25
N SER A 31 -0.67 -16.07 17.33
CA SER A 31 0.20 -14.89 17.19
C SER A 31 -0.59 -13.74 16.57
N PRO A 32 -0.57 -12.52 17.14
CA PRO A 32 -1.29 -11.37 16.58
C PRO A 32 -0.89 -11.10 15.13
N ARG A 33 -1.87 -10.99 14.23
CA ARG A 33 -1.63 -10.57 12.84
C ARG A 33 -1.36 -9.07 12.75
N TYR A 34 -2.08 -8.27 13.54
CA TYR A 34 -2.00 -6.82 13.48
C TYR A 34 -1.26 -6.23 14.69
N ARG A 35 -0.41 -5.22 14.43
CA ARG A 35 0.27 -4.44 15.48
C ARG A 35 -0.73 -3.83 16.47
N ASN A 36 -1.90 -3.39 15.99
CA ASN A 36 -2.94 -2.84 16.84
C ASN A 36 -3.50 -3.88 17.82
N THR A 37 -3.70 -5.12 17.39
CA THR A 37 -4.10 -6.23 18.28
C THR A 37 -3.03 -6.48 19.35
N LYS A 38 -1.75 -6.50 18.95
CA LYS A 38 -0.63 -6.63 19.89
C LYS A 38 -0.59 -5.50 20.92
N LYS A 39 -0.72 -4.25 20.47
CA LYS A 39 -0.77 -3.06 21.34
C LYS A 39 -1.96 -3.09 22.30
N LEU A 40 -3.14 -3.47 21.81
CA LEU A 40 -4.37 -3.53 22.60
C LEU A 40 -4.31 -4.58 23.71
N LEU A 41 -3.73 -5.73 23.42
CA LEU A 41 -3.58 -6.81 24.41
C LEU A 41 -2.47 -6.53 25.43
N GLY A 42 -1.41 -5.80 25.03
CA GLY A 42 -0.35 -5.36 25.93
C GLY A 42 -0.69 -4.13 26.78
N ALA A 43 -1.83 -3.47 26.54
CA ALA A 43 -2.23 -2.28 27.28
C ALA A 43 -2.66 -2.61 28.72
N ARG A 44 -2.16 -1.84 29.69
CA ARG A 44 -2.43 -2.02 31.14
C ARG A 44 -3.91 -1.93 31.53
N HIS A 45 -4.75 -1.24 30.75
CA HIS A 45 -6.16 -0.97 31.08
C HIS A 45 -7.14 -1.57 30.04
N ASN A 46 -6.97 -2.84 29.68
CA ASN A 46 -7.84 -3.52 28.71
C ASN A 46 -9.06 -4.23 29.34
N GLU A 47 -9.22 -4.22 30.66
CA GLU A 47 -10.25 -4.99 31.38
C GLU A 47 -11.68 -4.76 30.88
N LYS A 48 -12.06 -3.52 30.57
CA LYS A 48 -13.40 -3.19 30.05
C LYS A 48 -13.66 -3.81 28.68
N LEU A 49 -12.62 -3.99 27.87
CA LEU A 49 -12.72 -4.68 26.59
C LEU A 49 -12.83 -6.18 26.81
N MET A 50 -12.01 -6.74 27.72
CA MET A 50 -12.04 -8.16 28.04
C MET A 50 -13.40 -8.61 28.57
N LYS A 51 -14.08 -7.75 29.34
CA LYS A 51 -15.47 -7.98 29.81
C LYS A 51 -16.52 -7.97 28.70
N LYS A 52 -16.23 -7.38 27.54
CA LYS A 52 -17.14 -7.35 26.38
C LYS A 52 -16.93 -8.52 25.42
N LEU A 53 -15.89 -9.33 25.64
CA LEU A 53 -15.65 -10.49 24.80
C LEU A 53 -16.68 -11.59 25.11
N PRO A 54 -17.08 -12.36 24.09
CA PRO A 54 -18.01 -13.47 24.26
C PRO A 54 -17.42 -14.57 25.13
N ASN A 55 -18.28 -15.46 25.64
CA ASN A 55 -17.85 -16.67 26.32
C ASN A 55 -17.09 -17.61 25.37
N ALA A 56 -16.32 -18.58 25.89
CA ALA A 56 -15.46 -19.45 25.06
C ALA A 56 -16.22 -20.13 23.89
N ASN A 57 -17.36 -20.77 24.17
CA ASN A 57 -18.16 -21.44 23.13
C ASN A 57 -18.74 -20.46 22.09
N GLU A 58 -19.19 -19.29 22.56
CA GLU A 58 -19.69 -18.23 21.66
C GLU A 58 -18.56 -17.64 20.82
N ALA A 59 -17.35 -17.52 21.39
CA ALA A 59 -16.17 -17.06 20.70
C ALA A 59 -15.75 -18.04 19.59
N GLU A 60 -15.78 -19.34 19.85
CA GLU A 60 -15.50 -20.38 18.85
C GLU A 60 -16.47 -20.31 17.66
N ASN A 61 -17.77 -20.21 17.94
CA ASN A 61 -18.79 -20.03 16.91
C ASN A 61 -18.58 -18.73 16.10
N GLN A 62 -18.25 -17.63 16.77
CA GLN A 62 -17.95 -16.36 16.11
C GLN A 62 -16.66 -16.45 15.26
N ILE A 63 -15.61 -17.11 15.75
CA ILE A 63 -14.37 -17.33 14.99
C ILE A 63 -14.68 -18.13 13.73
N HIS A 64 -15.45 -19.22 13.85
CA HIS A 64 -15.84 -20.05 12.72
C HIS A 64 -16.65 -19.26 11.68
N GLN A 65 -17.67 -18.53 12.12
CA GLN A 65 -18.50 -17.71 11.25
C GLN A 65 -17.71 -16.60 10.55
N LEU A 66 -16.85 -15.88 11.29
CA LEU A 66 -16.00 -14.83 10.72
C LEU A 66 -15.01 -15.42 9.71
N LYS A 67 -14.39 -16.57 10.01
CA LYS A 67 -13.50 -17.25 9.06
C LYS A 67 -14.24 -17.64 7.80
N HIS A 68 -15.43 -18.21 7.92
CA HIS A 68 -16.25 -18.61 6.78
C HIS A 68 -16.61 -17.40 5.89
N GLU A 69 -17.08 -16.30 6.49
CA GLU A 69 -17.44 -15.08 5.77
C GLU A 69 -16.23 -14.44 5.07
N ILE A 70 -15.11 -14.28 5.79
CA ILE A 70 -13.89 -13.70 5.26
C ILE A 70 -13.34 -14.58 4.13
N PHE A 71 -13.29 -15.90 4.34
CA PHE A 71 -12.85 -16.84 3.33
C PHE A 71 -13.69 -16.73 2.06
N GLY A 72 -15.02 -16.72 2.16
CA GLY A 72 -15.92 -16.56 1.01
C GLY A 72 -15.67 -15.26 0.24
N LYS A 73 -15.50 -14.14 0.94
CA LYS A 73 -15.18 -12.84 0.33
C LYS A 73 -13.83 -12.88 -0.41
N LYS A 74 -12.79 -13.45 0.21
CA LYS A 74 -11.46 -13.56 -0.41
C LYS A 74 -11.48 -14.52 -1.60
N TYR A 75 -12.14 -15.66 -1.47
CA TYR A 75 -12.31 -16.64 -2.55
C TYR A 75 -12.95 -16.02 -3.79
N HIS A 76 -14.12 -15.39 -3.64
CA HIS A 76 -14.82 -14.76 -4.75
C HIS A 76 -13.98 -13.64 -5.40
N ALA A 77 -13.31 -12.81 -4.59
CA ALA A 77 -12.42 -11.77 -5.09
C ALA A 77 -11.24 -12.36 -5.89
N CYS A 78 -10.61 -13.42 -5.41
CA CYS A 78 -9.52 -14.11 -6.08
C CYS A 78 -9.95 -14.72 -7.41
N VAL A 79 -11.08 -15.44 -7.45
CA VAL A 79 -11.66 -15.99 -8.68
C VAL A 79 -11.94 -14.89 -9.70
N LYS A 80 -12.65 -13.83 -9.29
CA LYS A 80 -13.02 -12.70 -10.17
C LYS A 80 -11.79 -11.99 -10.74
N LYS A 81 -10.78 -11.72 -9.90
CA LYS A 81 -9.55 -11.05 -10.33
C LYS A 81 -8.68 -11.93 -11.22
N LEU A 82 -8.49 -13.20 -10.87
CA LEU A 82 -7.73 -14.13 -11.69
C LEU A 82 -8.39 -14.29 -13.06
N HIS A 83 -9.71 -14.47 -13.09
CA HIS A 83 -10.47 -14.57 -14.34
C HIS A 83 -10.32 -13.31 -15.21
N ARG A 84 -10.37 -12.11 -14.61
CA ARG A 84 -10.17 -10.85 -15.34
C ARG A 84 -8.77 -10.78 -15.95
N GLU A 85 -7.74 -11.12 -15.19
CA GLU A 85 -6.34 -11.08 -15.65
C GLU A 85 -6.05 -12.14 -16.71
N THR A 86 -6.53 -13.37 -16.54
CA THR A 86 -6.38 -14.44 -17.54
C THR A 86 -7.11 -14.08 -18.83
N LYS A 87 -8.36 -13.62 -18.73
CA LYS A 87 -9.14 -13.16 -19.89
C LYS A 87 -8.45 -12.02 -20.62
N LYS A 88 -7.89 -11.03 -19.90
CA LYS A 88 -7.14 -9.90 -20.49
C LYS A 88 -5.93 -10.39 -21.29
N LEU A 89 -5.20 -11.39 -20.78
CA LEU A 89 -4.00 -11.93 -21.40
C LEU A 89 -4.25 -12.95 -22.51
N LEU A 90 -5.47 -13.49 -22.59
CA LEU A 90 -5.97 -14.38 -23.64
C LEU A 90 -6.69 -13.61 -24.77
N LYS A 91 -6.90 -12.29 -24.63
CA LYS A 91 -7.45 -11.49 -25.73
C LYS A 91 -6.52 -11.57 -26.94
N PRO A 92 -7.06 -11.72 -28.17
CA PRO A 92 -6.25 -11.76 -29.37
C PRO A 92 -5.64 -10.38 -29.63
N ASN A 93 -4.44 -10.14 -29.11
CA ASN A 93 -3.61 -9.06 -29.62
C ASN A 93 -2.99 -9.57 -30.92
N SER A 94 -3.54 -9.14 -32.06
CA SER A 94 -2.95 -9.24 -33.40
C SER A 94 -2.28 -10.60 -33.71
N GLY A 95 -3.09 -11.63 -33.98
CA GLY A 95 -2.65 -12.81 -34.75
C GLY A 95 -2.43 -14.13 -33.99
N SER A 96 -2.45 -14.17 -32.65
CA SER A 96 -2.32 -15.44 -31.92
C SER A 96 -3.67 -16.18 -31.80
N LYS A 97 -3.71 -17.44 -32.28
CA LYS A 97 -4.86 -18.36 -32.17
C LYS A 97 -4.99 -18.99 -30.77
N ASP A 98 -4.60 -18.28 -29.72
CA ASP A 98 -4.63 -18.80 -28.34
C ASP A 98 -6.00 -18.56 -27.71
N ILE A 99 -7.03 -19.17 -28.27
CA ILE A 99 -8.41 -19.06 -27.77
C ILE A 99 -8.69 -20.26 -26.88
N LEU A 100 -9.00 -20.01 -25.60
CA LEU A 100 -9.63 -20.99 -24.72
C LEU A 100 -11.14 -20.78 -24.74
N GLU A 101 -11.89 -21.87 -24.76
CA GLU A 101 -13.34 -21.84 -24.55
C GLU A 101 -13.65 -21.24 -23.17
N PRO A 102 -14.69 -20.39 -23.05
CA PRO A 102 -15.00 -19.68 -21.81
C PRO A 102 -15.29 -20.64 -20.64
N GLU A 103 -15.98 -21.75 -20.88
CA GLU A 103 -16.27 -22.76 -19.85
C GLU A 103 -15.00 -23.42 -19.30
N ILE A 104 -14.02 -23.68 -20.17
CA ILE A 104 -12.73 -24.24 -19.79
C ILE A 104 -11.93 -23.21 -19.00
N LEU A 105 -12.00 -21.93 -19.39
CA LEU A 105 -11.34 -20.83 -18.68
C LEU A 105 -11.89 -20.69 -17.26
N ASP A 106 -13.19 -20.77 -17.06
CA ASP A 106 -13.82 -20.71 -15.73
C ASP A 106 -13.34 -21.87 -14.85
N LYS A 107 -13.36 -23.11 -15.37
CA LYS A 107 -12.84 -24.29 -14.67
C LYS A 107 -11.35 -24.20 -14.37
N LEU A 108 -10.56 -23.63 -15.29
CA LEU A 108 -9.13 -23.40 -15.12
C LEU A 108 -8.85 -22.42 -13.99
N VAL A 109 -9.59 -21.31 -13.94
CA VAL A 109 -9.46 -20.31 -12.88
C VAL A 109 -9.79 -20.94 -11.52
N VAL A 110 -10.93 -21.63 -11.41
CA VAL A 110 -11.32 -22.30 -10.16
C VAL A 110 -10.26 -23.31 -9.74
N SER A 111 -9.79 -24.18 -10.65
CA SER A 111 -8.75 -25.17 -10.31
C SER A 111 -7.46 -24.55 -9.79
N ARG A 112 -7.09 -23.37 -10.29
CA ARG A 112 -5.90 -22.65 -9.84
C ARG A 112 -6.09 -22.01 -8.47
N VAL A 113 -7.28 -21.48 -8.19
CA VAL A 113 -7.64 -20.98 -6.85
C VAL A 113 -7.66 -22.13 -5.85
N ILE A 114 -8.26 -23.28 -6.19
CA ILE A 114 -8.25 -24.49 -5.35
C ILE A 114 -6.81 -24.94 -5.07
N LYS A 115 -5.93 -24.96 -6.08
CA LYS A 115 -4.52 -25.26 -5.88
C LYS A 115 -3.87 -24.31 -4.86
N ALA A 116 -4.08 -23.01 -4.98
CA ALA A 116 -3.56 -22.03 -4.04
C ALA A 116 -4.10 -22.24 -2.62
N ILE A 117 -5.40 -22.53 -2.46
CA ILE A 117 -6.01 -22.85 -1.15
C ILE A 117 -5.36 -24.10 -0.55
N THR A 118 -5.22 -25.18 -1.33
CA THR A 118 -4.61 -26.43 -0.82
C THR A 118 -3.16 -26.21 -0.38
N THR A 119 -2.38 -25.40 -1.10
CA THR A 119 -1.00 -25.05 -0.73
C THR A 119 -0.94 -24.14 0.50
N ALA A 120 -1.82 -23.14 0.59
CA ALA A 120 -1.78 -22.13 1.63
C ALA A 120 -2.35 -22.64 2.97
N MET A 121 -3.43 -23.42 2.91
CA MET A 121 -4.26 -23.75 4.07
C MET A 121 -4.14 -25.21 4.52
N LEU A 122 -3.80 -26.13 3.62
CA LEU A 122 -3.79 -27.58 3.88
C LEU A 122 -2.40 -28.19 3.64
N PRO A 123 -1.35 -27.76 4.40
CA PRO A 123 0.01 -28.23 4.16
C PRO A 123 0.20 -29.73 4.43
N THR A 124 -0.53 -30.27 5.42
CA THR A 124 -0.44 -31.68 5.84
C THR A 124 -1.45 -32.57 5.10
N LYS A 125 -1.15 -33.86 4.93
CA LYS A 125 -2.07 -34.84 4.32
C LYS A 125 -3.42 -34.94 5.06
N GLN A 126 -3.39 -34.95 6.40
CA GLN A 126 -4.60 -35.02 7.24
C GLN A 126 -5.58 -33.87 6.95
N LEU A 127 -5.08 -32.64 6.81
CA LEU A 127 -5.89 -31.47 6.46
C LEU A 127 -6.45 -31.53 5.03
N LYS A 128 -5.83 -32.28 4.11
CA LYS A 128 -6.35 -32.47 2.75
C LYS A 128 -7.48 -33.49 2.70
N GLU A 129 -7.44 -34.50 3.57
CA GLU A 129 -8.50 -35.49 3.73
C GLU A 129 -9.70 -34.90 4.47
N ASN A 130 -9.43 -34.10 5.52
CA ASN A 130 -10.43 -33.45 6.34
C ASN A 130 -10.22 -31.93 6.36
N PRO A 131 -10.67 -31.21 5.32
CA PRO A 131 -10.53 -29.75 5.26
C PRO A 131 -11.33 -29.06 6.39
N PRO A 132 -10.83 -27.94 6.94
CA PRO A 132 -11.49 -27.24 8.05
C PRO A 132 -12.94 -26.83 7.75
N GLN A 133 -13.79 -26.88 8.78
CA GLN A 133 -15.22 -26.68 8.65
C GLN A 133 -15.63 -25.26 8.21
N TYR A 134 -14.75 -24.26 8.37
CA TYR A 134 -15.00 -22.90 7.92
C TYR A 134 -14.82 -22.73 6.39
N ILE A 135 -14.23 -23.71 5.70
CA ILE A 135 -14.20 -23.74 4.23
C ILE A 135 -15.57 -24.20 3.75
N PRO A 136 -16.25 -23.50 2.83
CA PRO A 136 -17.56 -23.90 2.30
C PRO A 136 -17.57 -25.34 1.75
N GLU A 137 -18.70 -26.03 1.92
CA GLU A 137 -18.87 -27.44 1.52
C GLU A 137 -18.58 -27.66 0.03
N GLU A 138 -19.03 -26.75 -0.83
CA GLU A 138 -18.77 -26.79 -2.28
C GLU A 138 -17.26 -26.82 -2.61
N ILE A 139 -16.44 -26.14 -1.82
CA ILE A 139 -14.99 -26.10 -2.03
C ILE A 139 -14.33 -27.34 -1.43
N ARG A 140 -14.85 -27.83 -0.29
CA ARG A 140 -14.39 -29.08 0.32
C ARG A 140 -14.57 -30.25 -0.62
N SER A 141 -15.75 -30.39 -1.24
CA SER A 141 -16.05 -31.47 -2.18
C SER A 141 -15.10 -31.48 -3.38
N ILE A 142 -14.78 -30.29 -3.94
CA ILE A 142 -13.81 -30.16 -5.04
C ILE A 142 -12.39 -30.55 -4.60
N ILE A 143 -11.99 -30.27 -3.35
CA ILE A 143 -10.67 -30.61 -2.83
C ILE A 143 -10.53 -32.12 -2.64
N THR A 144 -11.56 -32.76 -2.06
CA THR A 144 -11.55 -34.21 -1.77
C THR A 144 -11.75 -35.06 -3.02
N ASP A 145 -12.60 -34.62 -3.95
CA ASP A 145 -12.85 -35.32 -5.20
C ASP A 145 -11.79 -34.97 -6.25
N LYS A 146 -10.84 -35.90 -6.44
CA LYS A 146 -9.78 -35.78 -7.45
C LYS A 146 -10.30 -35.89 -8.88
N SER A 147 -11.50 -36.43 -9.08
CA SER A 147 -12.12 -36.59 -10.40
C SER A 147 -12.88 -35.34 -10.85
N HIS A 148 -13.20 -34.43 -9.92
CA HIS A 148 -13.93 -33.21 -10.21
C HIS A 148 -13.21 -32.34 -11.25
N THR A 149 -13.94 -31.84 -12.25
CA THR A 149 -13.36 -31.07 -13.38
C THR A 149 -12.66 -29.78 -12.97
N SER A 150 -13.03 -29.21 -11.82
CA SER A 150 -12.38 -28.03 -11.23
C SER A 150 -11.30 -28.37 -10.19
N ASN A 151 -11.06 -29.65 -9.88
CA ASN A 151 -9.90 -30.05 -9.08
C ASN A 151 -8.62 -29.90 -9.93
N PRO A 152 -7.46 -29.49 -9.39
CA PRO A 152 -6.23 -29.36 -10.16
C PRO A 152 -5.83 -30.61 -10.95
N SER A 153 -5.99 -31.80 -10.34
CA SER A 153 -5.70 -33.08 -10.98
C SER A 153 -6.78 -33.48 -11.98
N GLY A 154 -8.05 -33.33 -11.61
CA GLY A 154 -9.19 -33.60 -12.50
C GLY A 154 -9.15 -32.73 -13.75
N PHE A 155 -8.96 -31.42 -13.59
CA PHE A 155 -8.82 -30.45 -14.68
C PHE A 155 -7.72 -30.85 -15.67
N PHE A 156 -6.54 -31.20 -15.15
CA PHE A 156 -5.42 -31.61 -16.00
C PHE A 156 -5.74 -32.87 -16.79
N ASN A 157 -6.29 -33.89 -16.13
CA ASN A 157 -6.64 -35.16 -16.76
C ASN A 157 -7.73 -35.00 -17.83
N THR A 158 -8.73 -34.15 -17.60
CA THR A 158 -9.85 -33.95 -18.53
C THR A 158 -9.50 -33.04 -19.70
N TYR A 159 -8.76 -31.95 -19.47
CA TYR A 159 -8.60 -30.88 -20.46
C TYR A 159 -7.17 -30.73 -21.00
N CYS A 160 -6.13 -31.13 -20.26
CA CYS A 160 -4.73 -30.85 -20.65
C CYS A 160 -3.95 -32.10 -21.07
N LYS A 161 -4.36 -33.30 -20.65
CA LYS A 161 -3.61 -34.53 -20.88
C LYS A 161 -3.51 -34.88 -22.37
N ASP A 162 -4.62 -34.76 -23.08
CA ASP A 162 -4.71 -35.18 -24.49
C ASP A 162 -4.47 -34.00 -25.46
N ASP A 163 -4.77 -32.76 -25.06
CA ASP A 163 -4.60 -31.56 -25.88
C ASP A 163 -3.28 -30.83 -25.56
N LYS A 164 -2.22 -31.18 -26.30
CA LYS A 164 -0.88 -30.58 -26.17
C LYS A 164 -0.86 -29.07 -26.42
N ASN A 165 -1.67 -28.59 -27.36
CA ASN A 165 -1.73 -27.17 -27.70
C ASN A 165 -2.33 -26.37 -26.55
N ARG A 166 -3.45 -26.84 -26.00
CA ARG A 166 -4.08 -26.22 -24.83
C ARG A 166 -3.18 -26.23 -23.61
N ASN A 167 -2.49 -27.34 -23.35
CA ASN A 167 -1.53 -27.41 -22.25
C ASN A 167 -0.39 -26.39 -22.42
N LYS A 168 0.10 -26.17 -23.65
CA LYS A 168 1.11 -25.15 -23.95
C LYS A 168 0.58 -23.73 -23.72
N ILE A 169 -0.64 -23.43 -24.16
CA ILE A 169 -1.30 -22.12 -23.93
C ILE A 169 -1.43 -21.84 -22.43
N ILE A 170 -1.96 -22.80 -21.66
CA ILE A 170 -2.14 -22.68 -20.22
C ILE A 170 -0.79 -22.52 -19.51
N SER A 171 0.21 -23.32 -19.88
CA SER A 171 1.55 -23.24 -19.31
C SER A 171 2.18 -21.87 -19.57
N ASN A 172 2.08 -21.35 -20.80
CA ASN A 172 2.57 -20.02 -21.15
C ASN A 172 1.84 -18.92 -20.37
N LEU A 173 0.51 -19.01 -20.24
CA LEU A 173 -0.31 -18.05 -19.50
C LEU A 173 0.12 -17.95 -18.03
N PHE A 174 0.25 -19.09 -17.34
CA PHE A 174 0.62 -19.12 -15.92
C PHE A 174 2.13 -18.94 -15.68
N ASN A 175 2.94 -18.96 -16.74
CA ASN A 175 4.35 -18.63 -16.66
C ASN A 175 4.62 -17.11 -16.74
N LYS A 176 3.66 -16.31 -17.20
CA LYS A 176 3.76 -14.85 -17.24
C LYS A 176 4.00 -14.29 -15.83
N LYS A 177 4.93 -13.33 -15.70
CA LYS A 177 5.32 -12.72 -14.42
C LYS A 177 4.12 -12.12 -13.67
N SER A 178 3.24 -11.42 -14.38
CA SER A 178 2.03 -10.82 -13.79
C SER A 178 1.11 -11.84 -13.14
N ILE A 179 0.88 -12.99 -13.79
CA ILE A 179 0.05 -14.07 -13.24
C ILE A 179 0.76 -14.77 -12.08
N LYS A 180 2.07 -14.98 -12.15
CA LYS A 180 2.86 -15.55 -11.04
C LYS A 180 2.79 -14.67 -9.79
N ALA A 181 3.01 -13.36 -9.94
CA ALA A 181 2.90 -12.39 -8.86
C ALA A 181 1.49 -12.41 -8.24
N PHE A 182 0.47 -12.39 -9.09
CA PHE A 182 -0.93 -12.47 -8.64
C PHE A 182 -1.24 -13.76 -7.89
N VAL A 183 -0.77 -14.92 -8.37
CA VAL A 183 -0.98 -16.22 -7.71
C VAL A 183 -0.27 -16.26 -6.35
N SER A 184 0.95 -15.73 -6.25
CA SER A 184 1.69 -15.62 -4.98
C SER A 184 0.96 -14.74 -3.96
N GLU A 185 0.42 -13.60 -4.40
CA GLU A 185 -0.40 -12.72 -3.56
C GLU A 185 -1.69 -13.42 -3.11
N MET A 186 -2.35 -14.13 -4.03
CA MET A 186 -3.53 -14.93 -3.70
C MET A 186 -3.23 -16.00 -2.65
N GLU A 187 -2.14 -16.76 -2.77
CA GLU A 187 -1.71 -17.71 -1.74
C GLU A 187 -1.48 -17.02 -0.40
N TRP A 188 -0.85 -15.84 -0.41
CA TRP A 188 -0.64 -15.04 0.80
C TRP A 188 -1.97 -14.65 1.46
N THR A 189 -2.97 -14.20 0.70
CA THR A 189 -4.28 -13.86 1.27
C THR A 189 -4.92 -15.03 2.02
N PHE A 190 -4.81 -16.26 1.50
CA PHE A 190 -5.33 -17.45 2.18
C PHE A 190 -4.48 -17.85 3.39
N ARG A 191 -3.16 -17.65 3.38
CA ARG A 191 -2.31 -17.81 4.58
C ARG A 191 -2.70 -16.84 5.69
N VAL A 192 -3.05 -15.60 5.33
CA VAL A 192 -3.53 -14.61 6.30
C VAL A 192 -4.85 -15.05 6.94
N VAL A 193 -5.78 -15.59 6.15
CA VAL A 193 -7.06 -16.16 6.67
C VAL A 193 -6.82 -17.38 7.55
N ARG A 194 -5.91 -18.29 7.17
CA ARG A 194 -5.52 -19.47 7.98
C ARG A 194 -5.12 -19.07 9.40
N GLY A 195 -4.33 -17.99 9.52
CA GLY A 195 -3.73 -17.57 10.78
C GLY A 195 -2.44 -18.34 11.09
N ASN A 196 -1.84 -18.02 12.25
CA ASN A 196 -0.58 -18.60 12.72
C ASN A 196 0.51 -18.55 11.65
N ILE A 197 0.74 -17.35 11.09
CA ILE A 197 1.73 -17.14 10.04
C ILE A 197 3.13 -17.25 10.67
N THR A 198 3.94 -18.16 10.14
CA THR A 198 5.32 -18.35 10.63
C THR A 198 6.23 -17.18 10.23
N LYS A 199 7.30 -16.94 10.99
CA LYS A 199 8.30 -15.92 10.65
C LYS A 199 8.93 -16.17 9.26
N GLN A 200 9.10 -17.44 8.90
CA GLN A 200 9.62 -17.87 7.60
C GLN A 200 8.65 -17.52 6.46
N GLU A 201 7.35 -17.77 6.62
CA GLU A 201 6.35 -17.37 5.62
C GLU A 201 6.32 -15.84 5.44
N LYS A 202 6.45 -15.07 6.52
CA LYS A 202 6.52 -13.59 6.47
C LYS A 202 7.74 -13.09 5.70
N SER A 203 8.92 -13.64 5.98
CA SER A 203 10.16 -13.21 5.31
C SER A 203 10.17 -13.59 3.82
N LEU A 204 9.64 -14.76 3.47
CA LEU A 204 9.48 -15.17 2.07
C LEU A 204 8.57 -14.22 1.29
N HIS A 205 7.45 -13.81 1.90
CA HIS A 205 6.53 -12.85 1.28
C HIS A 205 7.19 -11.48 1.09
N GLN A 206 7.85 -10.94 2.12
CA GLN A 206 8.59 -9.67 2.02
C GLN A 206 9.70 -9.71 0.96
N LYS A 207 10.42 -10.82 0.84
CA LYS A 207 11.45 -10.97 -0.20
C LYS A 207 10.81 -10.96 -1.60
N SER A 208 9.69 -11.68 -1.77
CA SER A 208 8.98 -11.71 -3.05
C SER A 208 8.42 -10.35 -3.46
N SER A 209 7.93 -9.54 -2.51
CA SER A 209 7.43 -8.19 -2.79
C SER A 209 8.56 -7.19 -3.06
N LYS A 210 9.70 -7.30 -2.37
CA LYS A 210 10.86 -6.40 -2.57
C LYS A 210 11.56 -6.64 -3.90
N THR A 211 11.65 -7.88 -4.37
CA THR A 211 12.25 -8.21 -5.69
C THR A 211 11.42 -7.67 -6.87
N GLU A 212 10.13 -7.39 -6.70
CA GLU A 212 9.30 -6.83 -7.77
C GLU A 212 9.24 -5.29 -7.81
N ASN A 213 9.67 -4.61 -6.73
CA ASN A 213 9.62 -3.14 -6.56
C ASN A 213 11.00 -2.46 -6.53
N SER A 214 12.05 -3.09 -7.06
CA SER A 214 13.41 -2.52 -7.06
C SER A 214 13.59 -1.38 -8.07
N ASP A 215 13.07 -0.19 -7.75
CA ASP A 215 13.74 1.10 -7.96
C ASP A 215 13.14 2.21 -7.07
N SER A 216 13.17 2.02 -5.74
CA SER A 216 13.05 3.11 -4.76
C SER A 216 13.42 2.61 -3.37
N ASP A 217 14.70 2.68 -3.02
CA ASP A 217 15.13 2.56 -1.62
C ASP A 217 14.65 3.81 -0.87
N ASN A 218 13.72 3.61 0.06
CA ASN A 218 13.46 4.54 1.14
C ASN A 218 13.47 3.71 2.43
N GLU A 219 14.58 3.82 3.16
CA GLU A 219 14.75 3.29 4.51
C GLU A 219 13.82 4.05 5.46
N ASN A 220 12.56 3.63 5.54
CA ASN A 220 11.67 3.92 6.65
C ASN A 220 10.95 2.62 7.01
N GLU A 221 11.48 1.92 8.01
CA GLU A 221 10.92 0.68 8.57
C GLU A 221 9.60 0.88 9.36
N ASP A 222 9.00 2.08 9.34
CA ASP A 222 7.97 2.42 10.34
C ASP A 222 6.52 2.61 9.85
N ASP A 223 6.21 2.49 8.55
CA ASP A 223 4.84 2.77 8.05
C ASP A 223 4.19 1.72 7.11
N GLU A 224 4.80 0.55 6.86
CA GLU A 224 4.26 -0.45 5.92
C GLU A 224 3.34 -1.51 6.55
N ASP A 225 3.26 -1.60 7.89
CA ASP A 225 2.58 -2.71 8.58
C ASP A 225 1.03 -2.61 8.58
N ASN A 226 0.48 -1.54 8.00
CA ASN A 226 -0.97 -1.31 7.87
C ASN A 226 -1.48 -1.52 6.43
N ARG A 227 -0.64 -1.97 5.49
CA ARG A 227 -1.00 -2.23 4.09
C ARG A 227 -1.44 -3.67 3.78
N ILE A 228 -1.48 -4.56 4.77
CA ILE A 228 -1.97 -5.93 4.55
C ILE A 228 -3.46 -5.92 4.19
N ALA A 229 -3.72 -6.03 2.88
CA ALA A 229 -5.00 -6.28 2.22
C ALA A 229 -6.04 -5.14 2.17
N TYR A 230 -5.62 -3.88 2.01
CA TYR A 230 -6.52 -2.85 1.43
C TYR A 230 -6.43 -2.92 -0.10
N SER A 231 -7.01 -3.97 -0.68
CA SER A 231 -7.41 -3.90 -2.10
C SER A 231 -8.57 -2.92 -2.18
N SER A 232 -8.26 -1.66 -2.49
CA SER A 232 -9.25 -0.64 -2.82
C SER A 232 -10.21 -1.18 -3.88
N ASP A 233 -11.46 -1.35 -3.48
CA ASP A 233 -12.61 -1.63 -4.33
C ASP A 233 -13.54 -0.43 -4.10
N SER A 234 -13.33 0.64 -4.87
CA SER A 234 -14.29 1.74 -5.02
C SER A 234 -13.85 2.63 -6.19
N ASP A 235 -14.46 2.39 -7.34
CA ASP A 235 -14.43 3.26 -8.50
C ASP A 235 -15.68 4.15 -8.40
N LEU A 236 -15.60 5.26 -7.67
CA LEU A 236 -16.61 6.33 -7.67
C LEU A 236 -15.92 7.67 -7.37
N GLU A 237 -15.92 8.55 -8.38
CA GLU A 237 -15.60 9.97 -8.26
C GLU A 237 -16.55 10.65 -7.26
N SER A 238 -16.02 11.31 -6.23
CA SER A 238 -16.54 12.58 -5.75
C SER A 238 -15.54 13.28 -4.83
N ASP A 239 -15.50 14.60 -5.01
CA ASP A 239 -14.57 15.59 -4.48
C ASP A 239 -14.67 15.84 -2.95
N GLU A 240 -13.61 16.46 -2.42
CA GLU A 240 -13.55 17.32 -1.20
C GLU A 240 -13.32 16.74 0.23
N PRO A 241 -12.78 17.55 1.19
CA PRO A 241 -11.49 17.24 1.80
C PRO A 241 -11.41 17.24 3.36
N ALA A 242 -10.26 16.73 3.83
CA ALA A 242 -9.52 17.07 5.07
C ALA A 242 -10.09 16.70 6.45
N ALA A 243 -9.27 15.97 7.24
CA ALA A 243 -8.84 16.40 8.59
C ALA A 243 -7.80 15.40 9.16
N HIS A 244 -6.54 15.84 9.18
CA HIS A 244 -5.46 15.16 9.90
C HIS A 244 -5.55 15.48 11.40
N SER A 245 -5.58 14.45 12.25
CA SER A 245 -5.29 14.56 13.67
C SER A 245 -4.06 13.71 13.98
N LYS A 246 -2.89 14.36 14.07
CA LYS A 246 -1.65 13.77 14.56
C LYS A 246 -1.57 14.04 16.06
N THR A 247 -1.47 12.97 16.87
CA THR A 247 -1.01 13.05 18.25
C THR A 247 0.28 12.25 18.34
N SER A 248 1.38 12.96 18.49
CA SER A 248 2.72 12.47 18.78
C SER A 248 2.97 12.60 20.28
N ASP A 249 3.41 11.53 20.92
CA ASP A 249 4.09 11.59 22.21
C ASP A 249 5.10 10.44 22.26
N VAL A 250 6.38 10.79 22.16
CA VAL A 250 7.53 9.93 22.47
C VAL A 250 8.51 10.83 23.22
N GLU A 251 8.68 10.47 24.48
CA GLU A 251 9.64 11.00 25.43
C GLU A 251 10.89 10.12 25.36
N SER A 252 12.05 10.74 25.10
CA SER A 252 13.36 10.09 25.16
C SER A 252 14.33 11.02 25.91
N GLU A 253 14.88 10.52 27.01
CA GLU A 253 16.00 11.13 27.74
C GLU A 253 17.36 10.66 27.19
N PRO A 254 18.43 11.46 27.33
CA PRO A 254 19.77 11.16 26.81
C PRO A 254 20.80 10.79 27.90
N GLU A 255 21.75 9.90 27.60
CA GLU A 255 23.02 9.79 28.35
C GLU A 255 24.24 9.53 27.43
N SER A 256 25.17 10.48 27.52
CA SER A 256 26.66 10.51 27.44
C SER A 256 27.52 9.50 26.63
N GLU A 257 28.31 10.10 25.71
CA GLU A 257 29.74 9.97 25.27
C GLU A 257 30.77 9.00 25.94
N PRO A 258 32.06 8.91 25.48
CA PRO A 258 32.64 8.67 24.13
C PRO A 258 33.84 7.66 24.19
N GLU A 259 34.55 7.42 23.05
CA GLU A 259 36.01 7.07 22.88
C GLU A 259 36.24 6.60 21.41
N SER A 260 36.99 7.34 20.56
CA SER A 260 38.41 7.15 20.12
C SER A 260 38.63 5.84 19.29
N ASP A 261 39.36 5.71 18.17
CA ASP A 261 40.40 6.44 17.44
C ASP A 261 40.59 5.82 16.03
N SER A 262 41.31 6.53 15.14
CA SER A 262 42.19 6.06 14.05
C SER A 262 41.65 5.60 12.67
N LYS A 263 41.62 6.58 11.74
CA LYS A 263 42.27 6.67 10.42
C LYS A 263 42.82 5.38 9.74
N SER A 264 42.40 5.13 8.49
CA SER A 264 43.30 4.81 7.36
C SER A 264 42.57 4.82 6.00
N GLU A 265 43.09 5.64 5.07
CA GLU A 265 42.83 5.57 3.63
C GLU A 265 43.74 4.50 2.99
N PRO A 266 43.41 4.02 1.78
CA PRO A 266 44.50 3.85 0.81
C PRO A 266 44.21 4.45 -0.57
N GLU A 267 45.35 4.80 -1.18
CA GLU A 267 45.62 5.61 -2.35
C GLU A 267 45.09 5.06 -3.69
N SER A 268 44.81 6.00 -4.60
CA SER A 268 44.40 5.76 -5.98
C SER A 268 45.61 5.55 -6.91
N ALA A 269 45.71 4.39 -7.55
CA ALA A 269 46.68 4.12 -8.60
C ALA A 269 46.15 4.57 -9.98
N THR A 270 46.82 5.55 -10.60
CA THR A 270 46.59 5.99 -11.99
C THR A 270 47.47 5.19 -12.97
N GLN A 271 46.87 4.51 -13.95
CA GLN A 271 47.59 3.88 -15.07
C GLN A 271 47.33 4.67 -16.36
N LYS A 272 48.40 5.22 -16.94
CA LYS A 272 48.44 5.93 -18.23
C LYS A 272 48.63 4.91 -19.35
N TYR A 273 47.79 4.97 -20.39
CA TYR A 273 47.98 4.20 -21.63
C TYR A 273 48.62 5.08 -22.72
N ASN A 274 49.60 4.50 -23.43
CA ASN A 274 50.33 5.09 -24.54
C ASN A 274 49.50 5.01 -25.84
N LEU A 275 49.14 6.15 -26.41
CA LEU A 275 48.58 6.25 -27.76
C LEU A 275 49.72 6.48 -28.78
N PRO A 276 49.73 5.80 -29.94
CA PRO A 276 50.75 6.02 -30.96
C PRO A 276 50.61 7.42 -31.60
N GLN A 277 51.75 8.06 -31.85
CA GLN A 277 51.86 9.40 -32.41
C GLN A 277 51.45 9.41 -33.88
N LEU A 278 50.62 10.40 -34.27
CA LEU A 278 50.24 10.69 -35.66
C LEU A 278 51.51 11.02 -36.48
N ALA A 279 51.89 10.14 -37.40
CA ALA A 279 52.83 10.48 -38.46
C ALA A 279 52.10 11.32 -39.50
N THR A 280 52.37 12.63 -39.46
CA THR A 280 52.10 13.61 -40.50
C THR A 280 52.79 13.21 -41.81
N GLY A 281 52.03 12.61 -42.73
CA GLY A 281 52.43 12.33 -44.10
C GLY A 281 51.84 13.38 -45.06
N TYR A 282 52.69 14.33 -45.42
CA TYR A 282 52.50 15.35 -46.44
C TYR A 282 52.36 14.70 -47.83
N PHE A 283 51.23 14.91 -48.53
CA PHE A 283 51.14 14.69 -49.98
C PHE A 283 50.95 16.04 -50.66
N SER A 284 52.01 16.48 -51.30
CA SER A 284 52.08 17.70 -52.10
C SER A 284 52.06 17.31 -53.58
N GLY A 285 51.00 17.73 -54.27
CA GLY A 285 51.02 18.22 -55.66
C GLY A 285 51.15 17.20 -56.79
N GLY A 286 50.08 17.08 -57.59
CA GLY A 286 50.16 16.49 -58.93
C GLY A 286 48.82 16.44 -59.67
N SER A 287 48.48 17.54 -60.35
CA SER A 287 47.74 17.63 -61.64
C SER A 287 46.33 17.03 -61.80
N ASP A 288 45.37 17.95 -61.94
CA ASP A 288 44.33 18.08 -63.00
C ASP A 288 43.38 16.92 -63.39
N ASP A 289 42.14 17.33 -63.66
CA ASP A 289 41.09 16.68 -64.48
C ASP A 289 40.01 15.80 -63.80
N ASP A 290 38.81 16.41 -63.78
CA ASP A 290 37.45 15.89 -64.04
C ASP A 290 36.84 14.71 -63.25
N GLY A 291 35.53 14.80 -63.01
CA GLY A 291 34.67 13.63 -62.79
C GLY A 291 33.94 13.49 -61.44
N SER A 292 32.69 13.96 -61.44
CA SER A 292 31.50 13.33 -60.83
C SER A 292 31.40 13.07 -59.31
N ASP A 293 30.45 13.78 -58.70
CA ASP A 293 29.40 13.28 -57.77
C ASP A 293 29.80 12.11 -56.84
N ILE A 294 30.42 12.46 -55.70
CA ILE A 294 30.69 11.54 -54.60
C ILE A 294 29.53 11.65 -53.61
N ASP A 295 28.64 10.66 -53.70
CA ASP A 295 27.84 10.02 -52.66
C ASP A 295 27.73 10.73 -51.30
N GLU A 296 26.47 11.05 -50.96
CA GLU A 296 25.88 10.99 -49.61
C GLU A 296 26.85 10.96 -48.42
N ASP A 297 27.14 12.16 -47.88
CA ASP A 297 27.90 12.28 -46.64
C ASP A 297 27.05 11.83 -45.42
N GLN A 298 27.01 10.51 -45.19
CA GLN A 298 26.51 9.86 -43.97
C GLN A 298 27.11 10.49 -42.69
N VAL A 299 28.30 11.06 -42.79
CA VAL A 299 29.01 11.69 -41.68
C VAL A 299 28.29 12.97 -41.23
N VAL A 300 27.77 13.78 -42.17
CA VAL A 300 27.05 15.02 -41.85
C VAL A 300 25.66 14.75 -41.23
N LYS A 301 24.98 13.68 -41.64
CA LYS A 301 23.72 13.23 -41.00
C LYS A 301 23.96 12.68 -39.59
N SER A 302 25.04 11.92 -39.36
CA SER A 302 25.35 11.39 -38.02
C SER A 302 25.73 12.47 -36.99
N VAL A 303 26.29 13.61 -37.44
CA VAL A 303 26.63 14.76 -36.58
C VAL A 303 25.40 15.62 -36.26
N THR A 304 24.35 15.58 -37.09
CA THR A 304 23.13 16.40 -36.95
C THR A 304 21.95 15.69 -36.30
N GLU A 305 22.10 14.42 -35.91
CA GLU A 305 21.09 13.66 -35.16
C GLU A 305 20.95 14.14 -33.69
N ARG A 306 20.10 15.15 -33.53
CA ARG A 306 19.23 15.45 -32.38
C ARG A 306 19.95 15.57 -31.02
N ARG A 307 20.27 16.81 -30.64
CA ARG A 307 20.61 17.19 -29.25
C ARG A 307 19.59 16.58 -28.28
N LYS A 308 20.06 15.68 -27.41
CA LYS A 308 19.27 15.10 -26.32
C LYS A 308 18.69 16.22 -25.46
N ASN A 309 17.39 16.15 -25.18
CA ASN A 309 16.71 17.09 -24.30
C ASN A 309 17.49 17.23 -22.98
N ARG A 310 17.75 18.47 -22.58
CA ARG A 310 18.38 18.77 -21.29
C ARG A 310 17.54 18.13 -20.20
N ARG A 311 18.19 17.33 -19.34
CA ARG A 311 17.54 16.69 -18.20
C ARG A 311 16.81 17.73 -17.35
N GLY A 312 15.55 17.43 -16.98
CA GLY A 312 14.70 18.33 -16.20
C GLY A 312 15.26 18.65 -14.81
N GLN A 313 14.78 19.71 -14.18
CA GLN A 313 15.32 20.25 -12.92
C GLN A 313 15.39 19.21 -11.79
N ARG A 314 14.32 18.41 -11.62
CA ARG A 314 14.28 17.33 -10.60
C ARG A 314 15.38 16.29 -10.81
N ALA A 315 15.62 15.92 -12.05
CA ALA A 315 16.64 14.93 -12.38
C ALA A 315 18.06 15.51 -12.33
N ARG A 316 18.23 16.84 -12.41
CA ARG A 316 19.49 17.54 -12.09
C ARG A 316 19.71 17.61 -10.58
N GLN A 317 18.68 17.94 -9.80
CA GLN A 317 18.72 17.91 -8.34
C GLN A 317 19.05 16.52 -7.81
N LYS A 318 18.47 15.45 -8.38
CA LYS A 318 18.79 14.05 -8.04
C LYS A 318 20.26 13.71 -8.31
N ILE A 319 20.83 14.15 -9.44
CA ILE A 319 22.27 13.98 -9.70
C ILE A 319 23.10 14.75 -8.67
N TRP A 320 22.72 15.98 -8.35
CA TRP A 320 23.43 16.80 -7.38
C TRP A 320 23.36 16.22 -5.97
N ALA A 321 22.21 15.73 -5.54
CA ALA A 321 22.05 15.01 -4.29
C ALA A 321 22.92 13.74 -4.27
N GLN A 322 23.01 13.01 -5.37
CA GLN A 322 23.87 11.83 -5.46
C GLN A 322 25.38 12.18 -5.45
N LYS A 323 25.76 13.33 -6.02
CA LYS A 323 27.16 13.78 -6.09
C LYS A 323 27.66 14.41 -4.80
N TYR A 324 26.83 15.23 -4.15
CA TYR A 324 27.24 16.04 -3.00
C TYR A 324 26.53 15.61 -1.70
N GLY A 325 25.60 14.65 -1.77
CA GLY A 325 24.89 14.15 -0.60
C GLY A 325 24.23 15.27 0.19
N LYS A 326 24.49 15.28 1.50
CA LYS A 326 24.02 16.29 2.46
C LYS A 326 24.55 17.69 2.16
N GLU A 327 25.58 17.81 1.32
CA GLU A 327 26.17 19.08 0.93
C GLU A 327 25.53 19.74 -0.29
N ALA A 328 24.61 19.06 -0.96
CA ALA A 328 23.93 19.63 -2.12
C ALA A 328 23.18 20.93 -1.72
N LYS A 329 23.34 21.99 -2.52
CA LYS A 329 22.80 23.33 -2.21
C LYS A 329 21.31 23.33 -1.84
N HIS A 330 20.48 22.60 -2.60
CA HIS A 330 19.03 22.50 -2.35
C HIS A 330 18.70 21.78 -1.04
N ILE A 331 19.50 20.78 -0.65
CA ILE A 331 19.33 20.05 0.61
C ILE A 331 19.78 20.92 1.79
N LYS A 332 20.89 21.67 1.63
CA LYS A 332 21.35 22.66 2.60
C LYS A 332 20.29 23.75 2.83
N GLU A 333 19.71 24.28 1.76
CA GLU A 333 18.68 25.32 1.81
C GLU A 333 17.36 24.82 2.44
N GLU A 334 16.93 23.61 2.11
CA GLU A 334 15.76 22.98 2.73
C GLU A 334 15.98 22.76 4.23
N ARG A 335 17.16 22.30 4.63
CA ARG A 335 17.51 22.10 6.04
C ARG A 335 17.53 23.42 6.82
N THR A 336 18.08 24.49 6.24
CA THR A 336 18.07 25.82 6.87
C THR A 336 16.65 26.36 7.03
N ARG A 337 15.77 26.12 6.04
CA ARG A 337 14.37 26.55 6.10
C ARG A 337 13.58 25.78 7.17
N LEU A 338 13.80 24.47 7.29
CA LEU A 338 13.17 23.66 8.33
C LEU A 338 13.67 24.03 9.73
N ALA A 339 14.95 24.40 9.86
CA ALA A 339 15.50 24.86 11.12
C ALA A 339 14.89 26.21 11.55
N SER A 340 14.78 27.19 10.64
CA SER A 340 14.16 28.47 10.95
C SER A 340 12.66 28.36 11.23
N GLU A 341 11.94 27.48 10.54
CA GLU A 341 10.52 27.20 10.84
C GLU A 341 10.34 26.57 12.23
N ARG A 342 11.25 25.66 12.63
CA ARG A 342 11.23 25.06 13.95
C ARG A 342 11.48 26.09 15.05
N GLU A 343 12.44 26.99 14.85
CA GLU A 343 12.76 28.08 15.77
C GLU A 343 11.58 29.05 15.94
N GLN A 344 10.93 29.46 14.83
CA GLN A 344 9.73 30.29 14.89
C GLN A 344 8.59 29.62 15.68
N ARG A 345 8.39 28.31 15.49
CA ARG A 345 7.36 27.56 16.21
C ARG A 345 7.65 27.45 17.71
N GLN A 346 8.93 27.34 18.08
CA GLN A 346 9.36 27.34 19.48
C GLN A 346 9.09 28.70 20.14
N LEU A 347 9.48 29.79 19.48
CA LEU A 347 9.22 31.15 19.98
C LEU A 347 7.72 31.43 20.14
N GLU A 348 6.88 30.99 19.20
CA GLU A 348 5.42 31.13 19.32
C GLU A 348 4.86 30.32 20.51
N TYR A 349 5.42 29.13 20.75
CA TYR A 349 5.05 28.30 21.90
C TYR A 349 5.42 28.97 23.22
N GLU A 350 6.66 29.47 23.34
CA GLU A 350 7.16 30.18 24.51
C GLU A 350 6.36 31.46 24.78
N GLU A 351 6.00 32.22 23.74
CA GLU A 351 5.15 33.40 23.88
C GLU A 351 3.75 33.02 24.40
N ARG A 352 3.19 31.91 23.90
CA ARG A 352 1.90 31.40 24.35
C ARG A 352 1.94 30.94 25.80
N GLU A 353 3.02 30.29 26.22
CA GLU A 353 3.22 29.92 27.62
C GLU A 353 3.40 31.13 28.52
N ARG A 354 4.21 32.11 28.12
CA ARG A 354 4.37 33.38 28.84
C ARG A 354 3.04 34.09 29.01
N LYS A 355 2.20 34.12 27.98
CA LYS A 355 0.85 34.71 28.04
C LYS A 355 -0.08 33.93 28.98
N ARG A 356 0.00 32.60 29.00
CA ARG A 356 -0.74 31.75 29.96
C ARG A 356 -0.25 31.93 31.39
N GLN A 357 1.06 32.12 31.59
CA GLN A 357 1.65 32.35 32.91
C GLN A 357 1.28 33.73 33.46
N MET A 358 1.39 34.78 32.63
CA MET A 358 0.88 36.12 32.95
C MET A 358 -0.62 36.09 33.29
N LYS A 359 -1.43 35.34 32.53
CA LYS A 359 -2.87 35.19 32.82
C LYS A 359 -3.14 34.41 34.12
N ARG A 360 -2.25 33.49 34.52
CA ARG A 360 -2.33 32.79 35.82
C ARG A 360 -1.87 33.66 36.99
N GLN A 361 -0.94 34.58 36.76
CA GLN A 361 -0.44 35.53 37.77
C GLN A 361 -1.34 36.76 37.91
N ALA A 362 -2.06 37.15 36.86
CA ALA A 362 -3.10 38.16 36.95
C ALA A 362 -4.23 37.61 37.82
N GLU A 363 -4.49 38.26 38.96
CA GLU A 363 -5.63 37.93 39.80
C GLU A 363 -6.94 38.01 38.99
N PRO A 364 -7.86 37.05 39.14
CA PRO A 364 -9.15 37.07 38.46
C PRO A 364 -10.00 38.25 38.98
N THR A 365 -9.75 39.43 38.44
CA THR A 365 -10.58 40.62 38.63
C THR A 365 -11.80 40.47 37.73
N GLY A 366 -12.92 40.04 38.31
CA GLY A 366 -14.24 40.16 37.71
C GLY A 366 -15.08 38.88 37.69
N SER A 367 -16.08 38.86 38.59
CA SER A 367 -17.39 38.21 38.46
C SER A 367 -17.51 36.68 38.27
N ASN A 368 -16.43 35.92 38.12
CA ASN A 368 -16.52 34.45 37.89
C ASN A 368 -16.26 33.57 39.13
N ASN A 369 -16.09 34.16 40.32
CA ASN A 369 -15.95 33.42 41.58
C ASN A 369 -17.26 33.31 42.39
N GLN A 370 -18.41 33.70 41.84
CA GLN A 370 -19.69 33.35 42.47
C GLN A 370 -19.96 31.84 42.28
N PRO A 371 -20.16 31.06 43.35
CA PRO A 371 -20.61 29.68 43.20
C PRO A 371 -21.95 29.71 42.47
N LEU A 372 -22.09 28.92 41.40
CA LEU A 372 -23.36 28.74 40.70
C LEU A 372 -24.37 28.19 41.71
N GLY A 373 -25.29 29.05 42.17
CA GLY A 373 -26.37 28.67 43.06
C GLY A 373 -27.30 27.63 42.43
N ASP A 374 -28.02 26.90 43.29
CA ASP A 374 -28.89 25.80 42.91
C ASP A 374 -29.89 26.21 41.81
N ARG A 375 -29.97 25.35 40.79
CA ARG A 375 -30.75 25.55 39.58
C ARG A 375 -32.25 25.56 39.92
N SER A 376 -32.82 26.74 40.12
CA SER A 376 -34.27 26.90 40.20
C SER A 376 -34.90 26.67 38.82
N GLU A 377 -35.86 25.76 38.74
CA GLU A 377 -36.69 25.53 37.55
C GLU A 377 -37.66 26.71 37.39
N LYS A 378 -37.38 27.59 36.42
CA LYS A 378 -38.34 28.57 35.92
C LYS A 378 -38.40 28.55 34.40
N THR A 379 -39.52 28.00 33.92
CA THR A 379 -40.43 28.48 32.87
C THR A 379 -39.87 29.39 31.76
N ALA A 380 -40.15 28.92 30.54
CA ALA A 380 -39.93 29.57 29.25
C ALA A 380 -40.40 31.03 29.15
N SER A 381 -39.47 31.90 28.75
CA SER A 381 -39.63 32.88 27.65
C SER A 381 -38.35 33.72 27.55
N VAL A 382 -37.31 33.19 26.90
CA VAL A 382 -36.17 34.00 26.44
C VAL A 382 -36.09 33.79 24.95
N GLU A 383 -36.55 34.78 24.21
CA GLU A 383 -36.33 34.87 22.76
C GLU A 383 -34.83 34.71 22.49
N GLU A 384 -34.50 33.65 21.75
CA GLU A 384 -33.15 33.38 21.28
C GLU A 384 -32.69 34.52 20.36
N LYS A 385 -32.03 35.53 20.92
CA LYS A 385 -31.15 36.41 20.14
C LYS A 385 -29.99 35.57 19.63
N LEU A 386 -30.19 34.95 18.46
CA LEU A 386 -29.18 34.22 17.71
C LEU A 386 -27.93 35.10 17.57
N HIS A 387 -26.77 34.61 18.03
CA HIS A 387 -25.52 35.37 18.01
C HIS A 387 -25.15 35.78 16.56
N PRO A 388 -24.59 36.98 16.30
CA PRO A 388 -24.35 37.51 14.95
C PRO A 388 -23.56 36.58 14.02
N SER A 389 -22.63 35.81 14.57
CA SER A 389 -21.85 34.80 13.84
C SER A 389 -22.69 33.66 13.28
N TRP A 390 -23.82 33.32 13.91
CA TRP A 390 -24.74 32.29 13.45
C TRP A 390 -25.64 32.82 12.33
N GLN A 391 -26.13 34.05 12.45
CA GLN A 391 -26.87 34.70 11.36
C GLN A 391 -26.01 34.82 10.09
N ALA A 392 -24.73 35.20 10.24
CA ALA A 392 -23.78 35.25 9.14
C ALA A 392 -23.57 33.88 8.48
N LYS A 393 -23.44 32.80 9.27
CA LYS A 393 -23.29 31.44 8.74
C LYS A 393 -24.53 30.98 7.96
N LYS A 394 -25.74 31.25 8.47
CA LYS A 394 -27.00 30.94 7.76
C LYS A 394 -27.17 31.74 6.47
N LEU A 395 -26.67 32.98 6.41
CA LEU A 395 -26.67 33.79 5.18
C LEU A 395 -25.70 33.21 4.14
N ALA A 396 -24.49 32.81 4.56
CA ALA A 396 -23.51 32.19 3.67
C ALA A 396 -23.99 30.85 3.09
N GLU A 397 -24.65 30.01 3.88
CA GLU A 397 -25.21 28.75 3.39
C GLU A 397 -26.29 28.97 2.31
N LYS A 398 -27.06 30.06 2.40
CA LYS A 398 -28.07 30.43 1.39
C LYS A 398 -27.46 30.98 0.10
N THR A 399 -26.31 31.64 0.16
CA THR A 399 -25.64 32.17 -1.05
C THR A 399 -24.88 31.08 -1.82
N ILE A 400 -24.46 30.01 -1.14
CA ILE A 400 -23.79 28.85 -1.76
C ILE A 400 -24.77 27.99 -2.57
N THR A 401 -26.08 28.18 -2.44
CA THR A 401 -27.11 27.44 -3.19
C THR A 401 -27.35 27.96 -4.62
N ALA A 402 -26.40 28.68 -5.21
CA ALA A 402 -26.43 29.02 -6.63
C ALA A 402 -25.92 27.83 -7.47
N LYS A 403 -26.78 27.26 -8.33
CA LYS A 403 -26.41 26.15 -9.22
C LYS A 403 -25.35 26.62 -10.22
N PHE A 404 -24.22 25.91 -10.28
CA PHE A 404 -23.12 26.17 -11.21
C PHE A 404 -23.57 26.02 -12.68
N THR A 405 -23.56 27.13 -13.44
CA THR A 405 -23.99 27.19 -14.85
C THR A 405 -22.82 27.11 -15.85
N GLY A 406 -21.64 26.65 -15.43
CA GLY A 406 -20.46 26.58 -16.29
C GLY A 406 -20.52 25.40 -17.28
N LYS A 407 -20.36 25.69 -18.57
CA LYS A 407 -20.26 24.67 -19.63
C LYS A 407 -18.83 24.12 -19.70
N LYS A 408 -18.66 22.81 -19.54
CA LYS A 408 -17.35 22.13 -19.57
C LYS A 408 -16.73 22.22 -20.97
N ILE A 409 -15.61 22.92 -21.12
CA ILE A 409 -14.79 22.91 -22.34
C ILE A 409 -14.00 21.60 -22.35
N ARG A 410 -14.09 20.83 -23.44
CA ARG A 410 -13.17 19.73 -23.75
C ARG A 410 -12.21 20.22 -24.83
N PHE A 411 -10.92 19.96 -24.65
CA PHE A 411 -9.91 20.19 -25.68
C PHE A 411 -9.75 18.89 -26.47
N ASP A 412 -9.80 18.99 -27.81
CA ASP A 412 -9.58 17.89 -28.75
C ASP A 412 -8.12 17.42 -28.79
#